data_AF-D1YFR0-F1
#
_entry.id   AF-D1YFR0-F1
#
_cell.length_a   1.000
_cell.length_b   1.000
_cell.length_c   1.000
_cell.angle_alpha   90.00
_cell.angle_beta   90.00
_cell.angle_gamma   90.00
#
_symmetry.space_group_name_H-M   'P 1'
#
loop_
_entity.id
_entity.type
_entity.pdbx_description
1 polymer ?
#
loop_
_entity_poly.entity_id
_entity_poly.type
_entity_poly.pdbx_seq_one_letter_code
_entity_poly.pdbx_strand_id
1 'polypeptide(L)'
;MTVGELLKEYRVKQNKNQKEFSAGIVSQSYYSKVEKNIHRITADDLLLLLTHNAISVKTFFEKLEIDPHQEQVNKVNAIFEEITKANYADNSLAQIKKLRQKLLN
;
A
#
# COMPACT_ATOMS: atom_id res chain seq x y z
N MET A 1 6.85 0.04 4.44
CA MET A 1 5.91 0.58 5.45
C MET A 1 5.21 -0.58 6.16
N THR A 2 5.18 -0.61 7.49
CA THR A 2 4.48 -1.63 8.27
C THR A 2 3.03 -1.25 8.56
N VAL A 3 2.23 -2.20 9.05
CA VAL A 3 0.86 -1.95 9.53
C VAL A 3 0.84 -0.88 10.62
N GLY A 4 1.77 -0.96 11.60
CA GLY A 4 1.85 -0.02 12.71
C GLY A 4 2.22 1.40 12.26
N GLU A 5 3.14 1.53 11.30
CA GLU A 5 3.53 2.81 10.71
C GLU A 5 2.36 3.45 9.95
N LEU A 6 1.65 2.67 9.14
CA LEU A 6 0.50 3.17 8.38
C LEU A 6 -0.67 3.58 9.28
N LEU A 7 -0.97 2.80 10.33
CA LEU A 7 -1.97 3.18 11.34
C LEU A 7 -1.60 4.50 12.03
N LYS A 8 -0.32 4.70 12.37
CA LYS A 8 0.18 5.96 12.93
C LYS A 8 0.00 7.12 11.97
N GLU A 9 0.29 6.92 10.68
CA GLU A 9 0.09 7.95 9.65
C GLU A 9 -1.39 8.38 9.57
N TYR A 10 -2.32 7.43 9.48
CA TYR A 10 -3.74 7.72 9.47
C TYR A 10 -4.19 8.45 10.72
N ARG A 11 -3.75 8.00 11.90
CA ARG A 11 -4.07 8.66 13.17
C ARG A 11 -3.64 10.11 13.20
N VAL A 12 -2.38 10.39 12.83
CA VAL A 12 -1.83 11.75 12.82
C VAL A 12 -2.57 12.61 11.80
N LYS A 13 -2.88 12.09 10.60
CA LYS A 13 -3.67 12.82 9.60
C LYS A 13 -5.08 13.17 10.07
N GLN A 14 -5.66 12.36 10.94
CA GLN A 14 -6.95 12.62 11.57
C GLN A 14 -6.86 13.51 12.83
N ASN A 15 -5.66 13.99 13.20
CA ASN A 15 -5.40 14.77 14.42
C ASN A 15 -5.85 14.08 15.73
N LYS A 16 -5.79 12.75 15.77
CA LYS A 16 -6.18 11.97 16.95
C LYS A 16 -4.98 11.58 17.80
N ASN A 17 -5.14 11.59 19.11
CA ASN A 17 -4.21 10.91 20.01
C ASN A 17 -4.45 9.39 20.00
N GLN A 18 -3.52 8.62 20.58
CA GLN A 18 -3.57 7.16 20.56
C GLN A 18 -4.84 6.60 21.26
N LYS A 19 -5.34 7.27 22.30
CA LYS A 19 -6.55 6.85 23.04
C LYS A 19 -7.81 7.08 22.20
N GLU A 20 -7.90 8.22 21.54
CA GLU A 20 -9.02 8.57 20.64
C GLU A 20 -9.07 7.63 19.43
N PHE A 21 -7.91 7.29 18.86
CA PHE A 21 -7.86 6.42 17.71
C PHE A 21 -8.14 4.96 18.06
N SER A 22 -7.65 4.49 19.22
CA SER A 22 -7.85 3.11 19.66
C SER A 22 -9.26 2.86 20.22
N ALA A 23 -9.95 3.90 20.69
CA ALA A 23 -11.37 3.93 21.04
C ALA A 23 -11.86 2.77 21.92
N GLY A 24 -10.99 2.21 22.76
CA GLY A 24 -11.31 1.05 23.60
C GLY A 24 -11.37 -0.29 22.86
N ILE A 25 -11.22 -0.33 21.54
CA ILE A 25 -11.06 -1.57 20.74
C ILE A 25 -9.82 -2.31 21.23
N VAL A 26 -8.74 -1.57 21.43
CA VAL A 26 -7.56 -2.01 22.14
C VAL A 26 -7.12 -0.95 23.14
N SER A 27 -6.37 -1.37 24.17
CA SER A 27 -5.82 -0.41 25.14
C SER A 27 -4.84 0.55 24.46
N GLN A 28 -4.79 1.79 24.94
CA GLN A 28 -3.85 2.81 24.43
C GLN A 28 -2.39 2.33 24.49
N SER A 29 -2.00 1.64 25.59
CA SER A 29 -0.64 1.11 25.76
C SER A 29 -0.31 0.04 24.72
N TYR A 30 -1.26 -0.87 24.45
CA TYR A 30 -1.12 -1.88 23.41
C TYR A 30 -1.01 -1.22 22.02
N TYR A 31 -1.91 -0.29 21.70
CA TYR A 31 -1.88 0.44 20.42
C TYR A 31 -0.56 1.22 20.22
N SER A 32 -0.03 1.83 21.28
CA SER A 32 1.29 2.49 21.24
C SER A 32 2.43 1.54 20.88
N LYS A 33 2.37 0.27 21.33
CA LYS A 33 3.33 -0.77 20.97
C LYS A 33 3.14 -1.25 19.52
N VAL A 34 1.90 -1.27 19.03
CA VAL A 34 1.60 -1.57 17.61
C VAL A 34 2.20 -0.49 16.71
N GLU A 35 1.98 0.79 16.99
CA GLU A 35 2.57 1.90 16.20
C GLU A 35 4.10 1.92 16.20
N LYS A 36 4.72 1.32 17.23
CA LYS A 36 6.18 1.19 17.36
C LYS A 36 6.72 -0.12 16.77
N ASN A 37 5.88 -0.94 16.14
CA ASN A 37 6.22 -2.27 15.63
C ASN A 37 6.74 -3.25 16.68
N ILE A 38 6.47 -3.00 17.97
CA ILE A 38 6.87 -3.87 19.09
C ILE A 38 5.89 -5.04 19.20
N HIS A 39 4.59 -4.77 19.01
CA HIS A 39 3.54 -5.79 19.02
C HIS A 39 2.87 -5.90 17.66
N ARG A 40 2.52 -7.13 17.27
CA ARG A 40 1.60 -7.38 16.15
C ARG A 40 0.17 -7.13 16.61
N ILE A 41 -0.65 -6.65 15.69
CA ILE A 41 -2.11 -6.53 15.87
C ILE A 41 -2.80 -7.73 15.23
N THR A 42 -3.92 -8.17 15.83
CA THR A 42 -4.75 -9.22 15.23
C THR A 42 -5.49 -8.67 14.00
N ALA A 43 -5.96 -9.56 13.12
CA ALA A 43 -6.75 -9.13 11.96
C ALA A 43 -8.09 -8.49 12.40
N ASP A 44 -8.75 -9.06 13.40
CA ASP A 44 -10.04 -8.56 13.91
C ASP A 44 -9.89 -7.15 14.49
N ASP A 45 -8.89 -6.92 15.35
CA ASP A 45 -8.64 -5.60 15.93
C ASP A 45 -8.27 -4.56 14.87
N LEU A 46 -7.48 -4.97 13.85
CA LEU A 46 -7.15 -4.10 12.73
C LEU A 46 -8.41 -3.68 11.98
N LEU A 47 -9.26 -4.63 11.58
CA LEU A 47 -10.48 -4.34 10.83
C LEU A 47 -11.45 -3.46 11.63
N LEU A 48 -11.57 -3.69 12.94
CA LEU A 48 -12.36 -2.85 13.84
C LEU A 48 -11.81 -1.42 13.92
N LEU A 49 -10.49 -1.25 14.08
CA LEU A 49 -9.86 0.07 14.10
C LEU A 49 -10.04 0.83 12.79
N LEU A 50 -9.87 0.15 11.65
CA LEU A 50 -10.07 0.77 10.33
C LEU A 50 -11.51 1.24 10.16
N THR A 51 -12.47 0.36 10.47
CA THR A 51 -13.90 0.66 10.36
C THR A 51 -14.29 1.82 11.28
N HIS A 52 -13.89 1.77 12.56
CA HIS A 52 -14.18 2.83 13.54
C HIS A 52 -13.60 4.19 13.12
N ASN A 53 -12.42 4.21 12.51
CA ASN A 53 -11.76 5.45 12.08
C ASN A 53 -12.10 5.85 10.63
N ALA A 54 -13.13 5.25 10.03
CA ALA A 54 -13.57 5.51 8.66
C ALA A 54 -12.44 5.35 7.61
N ILE A 55 -11.58 4.36 7.81
CA ILE A 55 -10.48 4.02 6.90
C ILE A 55 -10.93 2.83 6.04
N SER A 56 -10.94 3.01 4.71
CA SER A 56 -11.23 1.93 3.77
C SER A 56 -10.18 0.83 3.89
N VAL A 57 -10.63 -0.40 4.14
CA VAL A 57 -9.78 -1.61 4.17
C VAL A 57 -9.01 -1.75 2.86
N LYS A 58 -9.69 -1.57 1.73
CA LYS A 58 -9.07 -1.63 0.39
C LYS A 58 -7.92 -0.63 0.27
N THR A 59 -8.18 0.64 0.56
CA THR A 59 -7.19 1.70 0.43
C THR A 59 -6.05 1.55 1.44
N PHE A 60 -6.32 1.02 2.63
CA PHE A 60 -5.28 0.73 3.62
C PHE A 60 -4.29 -0.31 3.07
N PHE A 61 -4.79 -1.43 2.55
CA PHE A 61 -3.93 -2.49 2.02
C PHE A 61 -3.31 -2.16 0.66
N GLU A 62 -3.94 -1.32 -0.17
CA GLU A 62 -3.31 -0.78 -1.39
C GLU A 62 -2.08 0.07 -1.08
N LYS A 63 -2.12 0.83 0.03
CA LYS A 63 -0.97 1.61 0.50
C LYS A 63 0.07 0.76 1.20
N LEU A 64 -0.36 -0.30 1.88
CA LEU A 64 0.54 -1.19 2.58
C LEU A 64 1.35 -1.97 1.53
N GLU A 65 2.58 -1.56 1.29
CA GLU A 65 3.55 -2.32 0.49
C GLU A 65 3.92 -3.61 1.22
N ILE A 66 3.05 -4.62 1.11
CA ILE A 66 3.24 -5.93 1.76
C ILE A 66 4.25 -6.77 0.97
N ASP A 67 4.28 -6.62 -0.35
CA ASP A 67 5.21 -7.33 -1.21
C ASP A 67 6.38 -6.42 -1.63
N PRO A 68 7.62 -6.69 -1.18
CA PRO A 68 8.81 -5.93 -1.59
C PRO A 68 9.10 -6.04 -3.09
N HIS A 69 8.46 -6.97 -3.80
CA HIS A 69 8.52 -7.11 -5.25
C HIS A 69 7.35 -6.45 -5.97
N GLN A 70 6.37 -5.88 -5.27
CA GLN A 70 5.20 -5.26 -5.90
C GLN A 70 5.59 -4.14 -6.86
N GLU A 71 6.62 -3.34 -6.52
CA GLU A 71 7.14 -2.31 -7.42
C GLU A 71 7.70 -2.92 -8.72
N GLN A 72 8.36 -4.07 -8.63
CA GLN A 72 8.92 -4.78 -9.78
C GLN A 72 7.79 -5.37 -10.64
N VAL A 73 6.77 -5.98 -10.01
CA VAL A 73 5.56 -6.47 -10.67
C VAL A 73 4.83 -5.33 -11.39
N ASN A 74 4.68 -4.17 -10.75
CA ASN A 74 4.05 -2.99 -11.34
C ASN A 74 4.84 -2.47 -12.55
N LYS A 75 6.19 -2.44 -12.46
CA LYS A 75 7.06 -2.08 -13.60
C LYS A 75 6.91 -3.05 -14.76
N VAL A 76 6.89 -4.36 -14.49
CA VAL A 76 6.69 -5.40 -15.52
C VAL A 76 5.31 -5.26 -16.17
N ASN A 77 4.26 -5.04 -15.40
CA ASN A 77 2.90 -4.85 -15.91
C ASN A 77 2.81 -3.61 -16.80
N ALA A 78 3.41 -2.49 -16.41
CA ALA A 78 3.44 -1.27 -17.21
C ALA A 78 4.15 -1.51 -18.57
N ILE A 79 5.28 -2.22 -18.56
CA ILE A 79 5.98 -2.60 -19.80
C ILE A 79 5.10 -3.50 -20.67
N PHE A 80 4.41 -4.47 -20.06
CA PHE A 80 3.52 -5.37 -20.77
C PHE A 80 2.36 -4.61 -21.44
N GLU A 81 1.78 -3.62 -20.76
CA GLU A 81 0.77 -2.73 -21.35
C GLU A 81 1.32 -1.91 -22.53
N GLU A 82 2.53 -1.34 -22.41
CA GLU A 82 3.18 -0.60 -23.50
C GLU A 82 3.44 -1.49 -24.72
N ILE A 83 3.94 -2.71 -24.51
CA ILE A 83 4.14 -3.70 -25.59
C ILE A 83 2.81 -4.10 -26.22
N THR A 84 1.78 -4.35 -25.40
CA THR A 84 0.45 -4.72 -25.88
C THR A 84 -0.13 -3.62 -26.75
N LYS A 85 -0.06 -2.35 -26.33
CA LYS A 85 -0.51 -1.20 -27.12
C LYS A 85 0.27 -1.08 -28.44
N ALA A 86 1.59 -1.25 -28.39
CA ALA A 86 2.44 -1.20 -29.58
C ALA A 86 2.12 -2.32 -30.58
N ASN A 87 1.77 -3.52 -30.10
CA ASN A 87 1.41 -4.66 -30.95
C ASN A 87 0.18 -4.41 -31.83
N TYR A 88 -0.75 -3.56 -31.39
CA TYR A 88 -1.94 -3.20 -32.16
C TYR A 88 -1.75 -1.98 -33.07
N ALA A 89 -0.56 -1.37 -33.12
CA ALA A 89 -0.27 -0.22 -33.98
C ALA A 89 0.24 -0.64 -35.37
N ASP A 90 -0.07 0.16 -36.39
CA ASP A 90 0.37 -0.08 -37.79
C ASP A 90 1.89 -0.21 -37.95
N ASN A 91 2.66 0.41 -37.04
CA ASN A 91 4.12 0.39 -37.00
C ASN A 91 4.69 -0.37 -35.79
N SER A 92 3.99 -1.42 -35.35
CA SER A 92 4.31 -2.25 -34.18
C SER A 92 5.80 -2.57 -34.01
N LEU A 93 6.46 -3.07 -35.06
CA LEU A 93 7.86 -3.50 -34.99
C LEU A 93 8.84 -2.35 -34.65
N ALA A 94 8.55 -1.13 -35.13
CA ALA A 94 9.36 0.05 -34.84
C ALA A 94 9.12 0.54 -33.41
N GLN A 95 7.87 0.52 -32.94
CA GLN A 95 7.52 0.91 -31.58
C GLN A 95 8.14 -0.04 -30.54
N ILE A 96 8.07 -1.35 -30.77
CA ILE A 96 8.65 -2.35 -29.86
C ILE A 96 10.18 -2.22 -29.80
N LYS A 97 10.86 -1.95 -30.93
CA LYS A 97 12.30 -1.69 -30.95
C LYS A 97 12.66 -0.45 -30.11
N LYS A 98 11.88 0.62 -30.22
CA LYS A 98 12.06 1.85 -29.43
C LYS A 98 11.87 1.60 -27.93
N LEU A 99 10.84 0.83 -27.56
CA LEU A 99 10.60 0.41 -26.17
C LEU A 99 11.78 -0.40 -25.61
N ARG A 100 12.29 -1.37 -26.37
CA ARG A 100 13.48 -2.14 -25.98
C ARG A 100 14.69 -1.25 -25.73
N GLN A 101 14.94 -0.27 -26.59
CA GLN A 101 16.09 0.64 -26.44
C GLN A 101 15.96 1.53 -25.19
N LYS A 102 14.74 1.97 -24.86
CA LYS A 102 14.44 2.72 -23.63
C LYS A 102 14.69 1.90 -22.34
N LEU A 103 14.49 0.59 -22.39
CA LEU A 103 14.65 -0.31 -21.23
C LEU A 103 16.10 -0.77 -20.98
N LEU A 104 16.98 -0.60 -21.97
CA LEU A 104 18.40 -1.01 -21.90
C LEU A 104 19.35 0.15 -21.56
N ASN A 105 18.83 1.39 -21.48
CA ASN A 105 19.54 2.60 -21.06
C ASN A 105 19.12 2.98 -19.65
#